data_AF-A0A024T805-F1
#
_entry.id   AF-A0A024T805-F1
#
_cell.length_a   1.000
_cell.length_b   1.000
_cell.length_c   1.000
_cell.angle_alpha   90.00
_cell.angle_beta   90.00
_cell.angle_gamma   90.00
#
_symmetry.space_group_name_H-M   'P 1'
#
loop_
_entity.id
_entity.type
_entity.pdbx_description
1 polymer ?
#
loop_
_entity_poly.entity_id
_entity_poly.type
_entity_poly.pdbx_seq_one_letter_code
_entity_poly.pdbx_strand_id
1 'polypeptide(L)'
;MDVQRIVVQHDNAKPHTVSFDSEVIAASKLNRRHIVFGDQPANSPDLYVLDLGFFNSIQSLQQKIPAFTVDELISNVTSAFANVPAESLDNVFYTLQSVMECILETGGSNKFKLRHIGKEAKRRNGELEESLTCSADTYLAARLADL
;
A
#
# COMPACT_ATOMS: atom_id res chain seq x y z
N MET A 1 24.83 6.88 -14.36
CA MET A 1 23.86 7.57 -13.49
C MET A 1 22.62 6.72 -13.49
N ASP A 2 22.17 6.29 -12.31
CA ASP A 2 21.14 5.26 -12.18
C ASP A 2 19.74 5.80 -12.46
N VAL A 3 18.98 5.06 -13.26
CA VAL A 3 17.57 5.32 -13.54
C VAL A 3 16.76 4.80 -12.35
N GLN A 4 16.00 5.68 -11.69
CA GLN A 4 15.12 5.26 -10.60
C GLN A 4 13.88 4.59 -11.20
N ARG A 5 13.68 3.31 -10.87
CA ARG A 5 12.44 2.60 -11.21
C ARG A 5 11.38 2.92 -10.16
N ILE A 6 10.22 3.35 -10.63
CA ILE A 6 9.05 3.65 -9.78
C ILE A 6 7.98 2.65 -10.17
N VAL A 7 7.40 1.94 -9.19
CA VAL A 7 6.27 1.05 -9.40
C VAL A 7 5.02 1.77 -8.94
N VAL A 8 4.07 1.98 -9.85
CA VAL A 8 2.73 2.48 -9.52
C VAL A 8 1.81 1.27 -9.44
N GLN A 9 1.35 0.98 -8.24
CA GLN A 9 0.33 -0.04 -8.03
C GLN A 9 -1.05 0.62 -8.05
N HIS A 10 -2.00 0.04 -8.77
CA HIS A 10 -3.40 0.42 -8.76
C HIS A 10 -4.29 -0.83 -8.76
N ASP A 11 -5.58 -0.67 -8.45
CA ASP A 11 -6.54 -1.75 -8.61
C ASP A 11 -6.85 -1.98 -10.10
N ASN A 12 -7.17 -3.22 -10.45
CA ASN A 12 -7.45 -3.61 -11.83
C ASN A 12 -8.87 -3.26 -12.29
N ALA A 13 -9.45 -2.19 -11.74
CA ALA A 13 -10.77 -1.72 -12.15
C ALA A 13 -10.73 -1.25 -13.62
N LYS A 14 -11.79 -1.53 -14.39
CA LYS A 14 -11.85 -1.23 -15.83
C LYS A 14 -11.43 0.20 -16.22
N PRO A 15 -11.83 1.26 -15.47
CA PRO A 15 -11.40 2.63 -15.79
C PRO A 15 -9.89 2.87 -15.61
N HIS A 16 -9.19 2.02 -14.86
CA HIS A 16 -7.78 2.16 -14.49
C HIS A 16 -6.85 1.30 -15.36
N THR A 17 -7.30 0.86 -16.54
CA THR A 17 -6.42 0.17 -17.50
C THR A 17 -5.47 1.17 -18.16
N VAL A 18 -4.41 1.52 -17.42
CA VAL A 18 -3.34 2.44 -17.85
C VAL A 18 -2.61 1.93 -19.10
N SER A 19 -2.68 0.63 -19.35
CA SER A 19 -2.00 -0.08 -20.44
C SER A 19 -2.36 0.39 -21.86
N PHE A 20 -3.32 1.31 -22.05
CA PHE A 20 -3.76 1.76 -23.37
C PHE A 20 -3.54 3.24 -23.69
N ASP A 21 -3.15 4.08 -22.72
CA ASP A 21 -2.93 5.51 -22.99
C ASP A 21 -1.48 5.80 -23.40
N SER A 22 -1.28 6.14 -24.67
CA SER A 22 0.04 6.43 -25.24
C SER A 22 0.72 7.64 -24.60
N GLU A 23 -0.02 8.63 -24.11
CA GLU A 23 0.55 9.81 -23.47
C GLU A 23 1.09 9.45 -22.08
N VAL A 24 0.34 8.61 -21.34
CA VAL A 24 0.79 8.10 -20.04
C VAL A 24 2.04 7.24 -20.19
N ILE A 25 2.12 6.39 -21.22
CA ILE A 25 3.31 5.58 -21.52
C ILE A 25 4.51 6.46 -21.94
N ALA A 26 4.29 7.57 -22.64
CA ALA A 26 5.35 8.49 -23.00
C ALA A 26 5.87 9.25 -21.75
N ALA A 27 4.96 9.72 -20.89
CA ALA A 27 5.29 10.40 -19.65
C ALA A 27 6.01 9.48 -18.65
N SER A 28 5.67 8.19 -18.62
CA SER A 28 6.27 7.18 -17.73
C SER A 28 7.76 6.95 -17.99
N LYS A 29 8.24 7.34 -19.18
CA LYS A 29 9.64 7.22 -19.63
C LYS A 29 10.41 8.55 -19.60
N LEU A 30 9.74 9.65 -19.24
CA LEU A 30 10.32 10.98 -19.22
C LEU A 30 11.20 11.19 -17.96
N ASN A 31 12.16 12.11 -18.03
CA ASN A 31 12.93 12.61 -16.87
C ASN A 31 13.75 11.56 -16.08
N ARG A 32 14.30 10.54 -16.76
CA ARG A 32 15.16 9.50 -16.14
C ARG A 32 14.46 8.71 -15.03
N ARG A 33 13.13 8.69 -15.04
CA ARG A 33 12.31 7.80 -14.22
C ARG A 33 11.76 6.72 -15.13
N HIS A 34 11.82 5.48 -14.66
CA HIS A 34 11.19 4.36 -15.35
C HIS A 34 9.97 3.96 -14.51
N ILE A 35 8.83 4.56 -14.83
CA ILE A 35 7.56 4.26 -14.16
C ILE A 35 6.97 3.01 -14.81
N VAL A 36 6.74 1.97 -14.00
CA VAL A 36 6.02 0.76 -14.39
C VAL A 36 4.75 0.65 -13.59
N PHE A 37 3.70 0.13 -14.22
CA PHE A 37 2.44 -0.16 -13.55
C PHE A 37 2.46 -1.62 -13.10
N GLY A 38 2.11 -1.85 -11.83
CA GLY A 38 2.01 -3.17 -11.24
C GLY A 38 0.56 -3.54 -11.04
N ASP A 39 0.20 -4.75 -11.45
CA ASP A 39 -1.15 -5.29 -11.30
C ASP A 39 -1.38 -5.77 -9.86
N GLN A 40 -2.63 -5.68 -9.41
CA GLN A 40 -3.10 -6.24 -8.14
C GLN A 40 -3.95 -7.49 -8.39
N PRO A 41 -3.78 -8.57 -7.61
CA PRO A 41 -4.69 -9.72 -7.69
C PRO A 41 -6.16 -9.31 -7.52
N ALA A 42 -7.04 -9.95 -8.29
CA ALA A 42 -8.46 -9.61 -8.26
C ALA A 42 -9.08 -9.91 -6.88
N ASN A 43 -9.91 -8.99 -6.39
CA ASN A 43 -10.59 -9.07 -5.08
C ASN A 43 -9.65 -9.15 -3.86
N SER A 44 -8.46 -8.56 -3.95
CA SER A 44 -7.47 -8.54 -2.85
C SER A 44 -7.22 -7.13 -2.30
N PRO A 45 -8.22 -6.41 -1.76
CA PRO A 45 -8.05 -5.04 -1.25
C PRO A 45 -6.99 -4.93 -0.14
N ASP A 46 -6.71 -6.04 0.53
CA ASP A 46 -5.62 -6.22 1.50
C ASP A 46 -4.21 -6.06 0.89
N LEU A 47 -4.10 -6.13 -0.45
CA LEU A 47 -2.87 -5.87 -1.20
C LEU A 47 -2.76 -4.45 -1.79
N TYR A 48 -3.71 -3.56 -1.47
CA TYR A 48 -3.66 -2.16 -1.91
C TYR A 48 -3.50 -1.21 -0.73
N VAL A 49 -2.37 -0.50 -0.67
CA VAL A 49 -1.98 0.37 0.45
C VAL A 49 -3.06 1.41 0.80
N LEU A 50 -3.74 1.98 -0.21
CA LEU A 50 -4.72 3.02 0.04
C LEU A 50 -5.93 2.46 0.82
N ASP A 51 -6.47 1.33 0.37
CA ASP A 51 -7.62 0.66 1.00
C ASP A 51 -7.22 -0.05 2.30
N LEU A 52 -6.05 -0.68 2.34
CA LEU A 52 -5.56 -1.45 3.49
C LEU A 52 -5.51 -0.61 4.77
N GLY A 53 -5.20 0.68 4.66
CA GLY A 53 -5.24 1.53 5.84
C GLY A 53 -4.93 3.02 5.66
N PHE A 54 -4.47 3.49 4.50
CA PHE A 54 -4.17 4.91 4.36
C PHE A 54 -5.43 5.77 4.33
N PHE A 55 -6.47 5.36 3.59
CA PHE A 55 -7.77 6.05 3.62
C PHE A 55 -8.40 6.01 5.01
N ASN A 56 -8.31 4.88 5.72
CA ASN A 56 -8.77 4.78 7.11
C ASN A 56 -8.02 5.75 8.04
N SER A 57 -6.72 5.97 7.81
CA SER A 57 -5.92 6.92 8.59
C SER A 57 -6.41 8.35 8.39
N ILE A 58 -6.67 8.77 7.14
CA ILE A 58 -7.23 10.09 6.81
C ILE A 58 -8.64 10.22 7.40
N GLN A 59 -9.49 9.21 7.20
CA GLN A 59 -10.87 9.20 7.68
C GLN A 59 -10.94 9.33 9.22
N SER A 60 -10.02 8.70 9.95
CA SER A 60 -9.95 8.81 11.41
C SER A 60 -9.72 10.25 11.91
N LEU A 61 -9.08 11.11 11.11
CA LEU A 61 -8.90 12.52 11.41
C LEU A 61 -10.10 13.33 10.95
N GLN A 62 -10.55 13.09 9.72
CA GLN A 62 -11.67 13.81 9.11
C GLN A 62 -12.96 13.64 9.95
N GLN A 63 -13.26 12.45 10.46
CA GLN A 63 -14.47 12.16 11.24
C GLN A 63 -14.53 12.88 12.60
N LYS A 64 -13.43 13.45 13.07
CA LYS A 64 -13.40 14.25 14.31
C LYS A 64 -14.01 15.65 14.11
N ILE A 65 -14.23 16.06 12.87
CA ILE A 65 -14.75 17.39 12.51
C ILE A 65 -16.08 17.19 11.76
N PRO A 66 -17.19 17.76 12.25
CA PRO A 66 -18.47 17.65 11.54
C PRO A 66 -18.41 18.38 10.20
N ALA A 67 -19.19 17.88 9.23
CA ALA A 67 -19.42 18.53 7.95
C ALA A 67 -20.91 18.38 7.60
N PHE A 68 -21.53 19.48 7.20
CA PHE A 68 -22.94 19.59 6.83
C PHE A 68 -23.11 19.93 5.34
N THR A 69 -22.01 20.22 4.66
CA THR A 69 -21.97 20.50 3.21
C THR A 69 -20.85 19.69 2.54
N VAL A 70 -20.94 19.56 1.21
CA VAL A 70 -19.89 18.93 0.41
C VAL A 70 -18.58 19.72 0.50
N ASP A 71 -18.65 21.05 0.51
CA ASP A 71 -17.46 21.91 0.62
C ASP A 71 -16.76 21.75 1.97
N GLU A 72 -17.52 21.66 3.06
CA GLU A 72 -16.99 21.35 4.39
C GLU A 72 -16.33 19.96 4.41
N LEU A 73 -16.96 18.96 3.79
CA LEU A 73 -16.38 17.61 3.71
C LEU A 73 -15.05 17.62 2.94
N ILE A 74 -14.98 18.29 1.78
CA ILE A 74 -13.75 18.41 0.97
C ILE A 74 -12.65 19.13 1.78
N SER A 75 -13.00 20.21 2.47
CA SER A 75 -12.08 20.94 3.34
C SER A 75 -11.55 20.06 4.46
N ASN A 76 -12.42 19.30 5.13
CA ASN A 76 -12.03 18.41 6.22
C ASN A 76 -11.13 17.27 5.74
N VAL A 77 -11.41 16.66 4.57
CA VAL A 77 -10.55 15.62 3.97
C VAL A 77 -9.19 16.19 3.60
N THR A 78 -9.15 17.38 3.00
CA THR A 78 -7.89 18.04 2.59
C THR A 78 -7.03 18.37 3.80
N SER A 79 -7.65 18.90 4.86
CA SER A 79 -6.98 19.15 6.13
C SER A 79 -6.48 17.84 6.76
N ALA A 80 -7.30 16.79 6.78
CA ALA A 80 -6.89 15.48 7.30
C ALA A 80 -5.71 14.88 6.52
N PHE A 81 -5.71 15.00 5.19
CA PHE A 81 -4.59 14.56 4.34
C PHE A 81 -3.32 15.35 4.65
N ALA A 82 -3.40 16.67 4.84
CA ALA A 82 -2.23 17.48 5.19
C ALA A 82 -1.69 17.20 6.60
N ASN A 83 -2.54 16.72 7.51
CA ASN A 83 -2.20 16.48 8.91
C ASN A 83 -1.97 15.00 9.25
N VAL A 84 -2.19 14.06 8.32
CA VAL A 84 -1.91 12.65 8.57
C VAL A 84 -0.40 12.47 8.78
N PRO A 85 0.05 11.85 9.88
CA PRO A 85 1.47 11.62 10.09
C PRO A 85 2.05 10.76 8.96
N ALA A 86 3.24 11.10 8.46
CA ALA A 86 3.94 10.25 7.48
C ALA A 86 4.13 8.81 8.00
N GLU A 87 4.36 8.67 9.32
CA GLU A 87 4.45 7.39 10.00
C GLU A 87 3.19 6.50 9.82
N SER A 88 2.01 7.09 9.65
CA SER A 88 0.80 6.33 9.36
C SER A 88 0.93 5.58 8.04
N LEU A 89 1.50 6.20 7.00
CA LEU A 89 1.73 5.54 5.72
C LEU A 89 2.79 4.43 5.85
N ASP A 90 3.90 4.69 6.54
CA ASP A 90 4.92 3.67 6.81
C ASP A 90 4.32 2.45 7.52
N ASN A 91 3.50 2.69 8.54
CA ASN A 91 2.81 1.63 9.28
C ASN A 91 1.91 0.78 8.39
N VAL A 92 1.28 1.37 7.36
CA VAL A 92 0.48 0.62 6.37
C VAL A 92 1.37 -0.21 5.45
N PHE A 93 2.53 0.29 5.02
CA PHE A 93 3.50 -0.51 4.24
C PHE A 93 4.02 -1.72 5.03
N TYR A 94 4.34 -1.55 6.32
CA TYR A 94 4.70 -2.71 7.17
C TYR A 94 3.54 -3.70 7.33
N THR A 95 2.29 -3.20 7.40
CA THR A 95 1.10 -4.06 7.40
C THR A 95 1.00 -4.83 6.09
N LEU A 96 1.20 -4.17 4.94
CA LEU A 96 1.13 -4.79 3.62
C LEU A 96 2.14 -5.94 3.51
N GLN A 97 3.39 -5.72 3.92
CA GLN A 97 4.42 -6.77 3.92
C GLN A 97 4.04 -7.95 4.83
N SER A 98 3.45 -7.68 5.99
CA SER A 98 2.94 -8.73 6.89
C SER A 98 1.75 -9.50 6.29
N VAL A 99 0.85 -8.80 5.57
CA VAL A 99 -0.27 -9.41 4.83
C VAL A 99 0.26 -10.33 3.73
N MET A 100 1.22 -9.86 2.93
CA MET A 100 1.83 -10.66 1.88
C MET A 100 2.44 -11.96 2.44
N GLU A 101 3.18 -11.88 3.55
CA GLU A 101 3.71 -13.08 4.20
C GLU A 101 2.59 -14.02 4.68
N CYS A 102 1.52 -13.51 5.31
CA CYS A 102 0.38 -14.33 5.72
C CYS A 102 -0.33 -15.00 4.53
N ILE A 103 -0.46 -14.33 3.38
CA ILE A 103 -1.03 -14.91 2.16
C ILE A 103 -0.17 -16.08 1.69
N LEU A 104 1.16 -15.92 1.68
CA LEU A 104 2.10 -17.00 1.33
C LEU A 104 1.98 -18.17 2.31
N GLU A 105 1.95 -17.90 3.62
CA GLU A 105 1.80 -18.92 4.68
C GLU A 105 0.47 -19.69 4.59
N THR A 106 -0.58 -19.06 4.07
CA THR A 106 -1.93 -19.64 3.98
C THR A 106 -2.32 -20.12 2.59
N GLY A 107 -1.35 -20.20 1.68
CA GLY A 107 -1.58 -20.75 0.35
C GLY A 107 -2.44 -19.88 -0.57
N GLY A 108 -2.31 -18.55 -0.50
CA GLY A 108 -3.09 -17.62 -1.30
C GLY A 108 -4.44 -17.20 -0.69
N SER A 109 -4.73 -17.65 0.53
CA SER A 109 -5.99 -17.33 1.22
C SER A 109 -6.01 -15.88 1.72
N ASN A 110 -7.20 -15.27 1.71
CA ASN A 110 -7.46 -13.98 2.38
C ASN A 110 -7.94 -14.15 3.83
N LYS A 111 -7.93 -15.39 4.35
CA LYS A 111 -8.32 -15.72 5.72
C LYS A 111 -7.08 -16.03 6.55
N PHE A 112 -6.54 -15.00 7.19
CA PHE A 112 -5.41 -15.10 8.09
C PHE A 112 -5.59 -14.19 9.30
N LYS A 113 -4.82 -14.47 10.36
CA LYS A 113 -4.72 -13.59 11.52
C LYS A 113 -3.43 -12.81 11.41
N LEU A 114 -3.54 -11.50 11.18
CA LEU A 114 -2.37 -10.65 11.05
C LEU A 114 -1.57 -10.62 12.37
N ARG A 115 -0.26 -10.85 12.28
CA ARG A 115 0.64 -10.78 13.43
C ARG A 115 0.92 -9.33 13.79
N HIS A 116 0.82 -9.01 15.08
CA HIS A 116 1.18 -7.69 15.57
C HIS A 116 2.69 -7.64 15.84
N ILE A 117 3.44 -6.92 15.01
CA ILE A 117 4.91 -6.86 15.10
C ILE A 117 5.44 -5.76 16.03
N GLY A 118 4.56 -5.06 16.77
CA GLY A 118 4.95 -4.03 17.74
C GLY A 118 5.69 -2.84 17.12
N LYS A 119 5.24 -2.37 15.95
CA LYS A 119 5.91 -1.34 15.12
C LYS A 119 6.37 -0.12 15.92
N GLU A 120 5.48 0.42 16.75
CA GLU A 120 5.78 1.59 17.59
C GLU A 120 6.90 1.34 18.59
N ALA A 121 6.89 0.17 19.25
CA ALA A 121 7.92 -0.18 20.23
C ALA A 121 9.27 -0.35 19.55
N LYS A 122 9.32 -1.10 18.43
CA LYS A 122 10.54 -1.26 17.63
C LYS A 122 11.07 0.07 17.12
N ARG A 123 10.20 0.96 16.64
CA ARG A 123 10.57 2.30 16.16
C ARG A 123 11.20 3.14 17.29
N ARG A 124 10.59 3.16 18.48
CA ARG A 124 11.13 3.87 19.66
C ARG A 124 12.51 3.36 20.07
N ASN A 125 12.77 2.07 19.91
CA ASN A 125 14.05 1.45 20.24
C ASN A 125 15.10 1.56 19.13
N GLY A 126 14.74 2.06 17.93
CA GLY A 126 15.62 2.05 16.76
C GLY A 126 15.83 0.66 16.15
N GLU A 127 14.94 -0.29 16.43
CA GLU A 127 15.00 -1.70 16.01
C GLU A 127 14.07 -2.00 14.82
N LEU A 128 13.36 -0.98 14.30
CA LEU A 128 12.48 -1.15 13.16
C LEU A 128 13.30 -1.04 11.87
N GLU A 129 13.48 -2.18 11.21
CA GLU A 129 14.10 -2.28 9.88
C GLU A 129 13.29 -1.49 8.84
N GLU A 130 13.95 -1.00 7.79
CA GLU A 130 13.31 -0.26 6.69
C GLU A 130 12.25 -1.10 5.95
N SER A 131 12.40 -2.42 5.92
CA SER A 131 11.45 -3.37 5.35
C SER A 131 11.56 -4.71 6.06
N LEU A 132 10.44 -5.39 6.22
CA LEU A 132 10.37 -6.71 6.82
C LEU A 132 10.93 -7.76 5.86
N THR A 133 11.65 -8.73 6.43
CA THR A 133 12.09 -9.91 5.70
C THR A 133 11.02 -11.00 5.75
N CYS A 134 10.66 -11.55 4.59
CA CYS A 134 9.87 -12.78 4.50
C CYS A 134 10.77 -14.01 4.77
N SER A 135 10.26 -14.99 5.50
CA SER A 135 10.95 -16.26 5.71
C SER A 135 11.28 -16.96 4.37
N ALA A 136 12.53 -17.43 4.22
CA ALA A 136 12.95 -18.17 3.03
C ALA A 136 12.12 -19.45 2.83
N ASP A 137 11.79 -20.16 3.91
CA ASP A 137 10.97 -21.37 3.85
C ASP A 137 9.55 -21.06 3.37
N THR A 138 8.95 -19.98 3.88
CA THR A 138 7.62 -19.50 3.45
C THR A 138 7.63 -19.16 1.97
N TYR A 139 8.62 -18.38 1.53
CA TYR A 139 8.76 -18.00 0.13
C TYR A 139 8.95 -19.21 -0.79
N LEU A 140 9.82 -20.15 -0.42
CA LEU A 140 10.08 -21.35 -1.21
C LEU A 140 8.86 -22.27 -1.26
N ALA A 141 8.15 -22.46 -0.15
CA ALA A 141 6.92 -23.25 -0.10
C ALA A 141 5.84 -22.66 -1.00
N ALA A 142 5.62 -21.34 -0.94
CA ALA A 142 4.64 -20.67 -1.79
C ALA A 142 5.02 -20.73 -3.28
N ARG A 143 6.31 -20.52 -3.60
CA ARG A 143 6.82 -20.63 -4.97
C ARG A 143 6.65 -22.03 -5.55
N LEU A 144 6.83 -23.09 -4.75
CA LEU A 144 6.60 -24.47 -5.20
C LEU A 144 5.11 -24.79 -5.41
N ALA A 145 4.21 -24.01 -4.80
CA ALA A 145 2.77 -24.12 -4.95
C ALA A 145 2.21 -23.24 -6.08
N ASP A 146 3.08 -22.61 -6.89
CA ASP A 146 2.72 -21.66 -7.97
C ASP A 146 1.80 -20.52 -7.49
N LEU A 147 2.07 -20.00 -6.29
CA LEU A 147 1.46 -18.79 -5.73
C LEU A 147 2.19 -17.51 -6.14
#